data_AF-A0A3G6TGA0-F1
#
_entry.id   AF-A0A3G6TGA0-F1
#
_cell.length_a   1.000
_cell.length_b   1.000
_cell.length_c   1.000
_cell.angle_alpha   90.00
_cell.angle_beta   90.00
_cell.angle_gamma   90.00
#
_symmetry.space_group_name_H-M   'P 1'
#
loop_
_entity.id
_entity.type
_entity.pdbx_description
1 polymer ?
#
loop_
_entity_poly.entity_id
_entity_poly.type
_entity_poly.pdbx_seq_one_letter_code
_entity_poly.pdbx_strand_id
1 'polypeptide(L)'
;MSTLESSDQMYSLNKMEGNDGVTTYDKNTDAVVIGYVNDANFVHEMTHGYQFETGDIAFDVASGNSLAQDLDDEAMAYRAQAAFDPSSFGGISVNKVNNNFLTTLSDQNGNKVYGVGGTAKSGLFGVTINSTVGQLRLAYPQAKEALKNLDQSIKLRDFQGVKFKGK
;
A
#
# COMPACT_ATOMS: atom_id res chain seq x y z
N MET A 1 -2.19 0.08 -16.52
CA MET A 1 -1.27 1.14 -16.96
C MET A 1 -2.00 2.35 -17.53
N SER A 2 -3.02 2.17 -18.40
CA SER A 2 -3.82 3.31 -18.91
C SER A 2 -4.36 4.26 -17.84
N THR A 3 -4.77 3.76 -16.68
CA THR A 3 -5.27 4.58 -15.56
C THR A 3 -4.25 5.62 -15.06
N LEU A 4 -2.99 5.20 -14.87
CA LEU A 4 -1.92 6.10 -14.41
C LEU A 4 -1.52 7.08 -15.51
N GLU A 5 -1.41 6.61 -16.75
CA GLU A 5 -1.02 7.42 -17.90
C GLU A 5 -2.05 8.52 -18.24
N SER A 6 -3.33 8.25 -17.97
CA SER A 6 -4.42 9.21 -18.17
C SER A 6 -4.73 10.04 -16.93
N SER A 7 -3.98 9.86 -15.84
CA SER A 7 -4.26 10.51 -14.57
C SER A 7 -3.94 12.00 -14.62
N ASP A 8 -4.78 12.81 -13.99
CA ASP A 8 -4.51 14.21 -13.68
C ASP A 8 -3.70 14.39 -12.38
N GLN A 9 -3.48 13.31 -11.62
CA GLN A 9 -2.64 13.30 -10.44
C GLN A 9 -1.17 13.39 -10.85
N MET A 10 -0.42 14.28 -10.22
CA MET A 10 1.03 14.34 -10.40
C MET A 10 1.68 13.12 -9.77
N TYR A 11 2.53 12.44 -10.54
CA TYR A 11 3.39 11.37 -10.07
C TYR A 11 4.86 11.77 -10.20
N SER A 12 5.64 11.56 -9.14
CA SER A 12 7.08 11.76 -9.15
C SER A 12 7.79 10.42 -9.01
N LEU A 13 8.81 10.21 -9.83
CA LEU A 13 9.66 9.01 -9.77
C LEU A 13 10.93 9.33 -8.99
N ASN A 14 11.23 8.52 -7.97
CA ASN A 14 12.41 8.68 -7.14
C ASN A 14 13.19 7.36 -7.07
N LYS A 15 14.33 7.28 -7.78
CA LYS A 15 15.20 6.11 -7.66
C LYS A 15 15.98 6.18 -6.35
N MET A 16 15.86 5.15 -5.53
CA MET A 16 16.43 5.06 -4.19
C MET A 16 17.56 4.04 -4.10
N GLU A 17 18.41 4.18 -3.08
CA GLU A 17 19.34 3.13 -2.66
C GLU A 17 18.69 2.29 -1.56
N GLY A 18 18.98 0.99 -1.52
CA GLY A 18 18.41 0.05 -0.55
C GLY A 18 17.73 -1.14 -1.21
N ASN A 19 16.87 -1.82 -0.44
CA ASN A 19 16.21 -3.05 -0.87
C ASN A 19 14.70 -2.91 -1.05
N ASP A 20 14.10 -1.86 -0.47
CA ASP A 20 12.65 -1.69 -0.41
C ASP A 20 12.25 -0.36 -1.07
N GLY A 21 11.21 -0.42 -1.89
CA GLY A 21 10.55 0.75 -2.43
C GLY A 21 9.55 1.34 -1.43
N VAL A 22 9.01 2.50 -1.79
CA VAL A 22 7.94 3.14 -1.03
C VAL A 22 7.08 4.00 -1.94
N THR A 23 5.77 3.93 -1.74
CA THR A 23 4.82 4.84 -2.38
C THR A 23 4.23 5.78 -1.33
N THR A 24 4.45 7.09 -1.48
CA THR A 24 4.05 8.11 -0.50
C THR A 24 3.38 9.32 -1.16
N TYR A 25 2.88 10.24 -0.34
CA TYR A 25 2.32 11.52 -0.78
C TYR A 25 3.15 12.71 -0.28
N ASP A 26 3.51 13.63 -1.18
CA ASP A 26 4.12 14.91 -0.84
C ASP A 26 3.08 16.04 -0.92
N LYS A 27 2.65 16.53 0.23
CA LYS A 27 1.68 17.63 0.36
C LYS A 27 2.14 18.96 -0.23
N ASN A 28 3.45 19.18 -0.39
CA ASN A 28 3.96 20.47 -0.88
C ASN A 28 3.85 20.57 -2.40
N THR A 29 3.98 19.44 -3.10
CA THR A 29 3.89 19.34 -4.55
C THR A 29 2.56 18.72 -5.02
N ASP A 30 1.73 18.26 -4.07
CA ASP A 30 0.55 17.43 -4.31
C ASP A 30 0.86 16.18 -5.17
N ALA A 31 2.08 15.63 -5.05
CA ALA A 31 2.52 14.49 -5.85
C ALA A 31 2.39 13.16 -5.08
N VAL A 32 2.02 12.10 -5.81
CA VAL A 32 2.25 10.72 -5.36
C VAL A 32 3.66 10.34 -5.78
N VAL A 33 4.52 10.06 -4.81
CA VAL A 33 5.93 9.75 -5.02
C VAL A 33 6.09 8.23 -5.08
N ILE A 34 6.61 7.75 -6.21
CA ILE A 34 6.96 6.35 -6.45
C ILE A 34 8.47 6.22 -6.24
N GLY A 35 8.86 5.78 -5.03
CA GLY A 35 10.23 5.53 -4.63
C GLY A 35 10.63 4.09 -4.91
N TYR A 36 11.62 3.84 -5.77
CA TYR A 36 11.94 2.48 -6.24
C TYR A 36 13.45 2.20 -6.28
N VAL A 37 13.84 0.94 -6.06
CA VAL A 37 15.27 0.54 -6.00
C VAL A 37 15.76 -0.16 -7.28
N ASN A 38 14.86 -0.79 -8.02
CA ASN A 38 15.13 -1.44 -9.31
C ASN A 38 13.84 -1.52 -10.15
N ASP A 39 13.92 -2.00 -11.39
CA ASP A 39 12.77 -2.01 -12.32
C ASP A 39 11.63 -2.92 -11.86
N ALA A 40 11.95 -4.05 -11.22
CA ALA A 40 10.93 -4.98 -10.71
C ALA A 40 10.19 -4.37 -9.51
N ASN A 41 10.91 -3.75 -8.58
CA ASN A 41 10.31 -2.99 -7.48
C ASN A 41 9.59 -1.73 -8.00
N PHE A 42 10.04 -1.09 -9.07
CA PHE A 42 9.28 0.00 -9.70
C PHE A 42 7.88 -0.46 -10.14
N VAL A 43 7.76 -1.65 -10.72
CA VAL A 43 6.45 -2.25 -11.07
C VAL A 43 5.61 -2.52 -9.81
N HIS A 44 6.23 -2.95 -8.72
CA HIS A 44 5.57 -3.08 -7.42
C HIS A 44 4.99 -1.74 -6.96
N GLU A 45 5.80 -0.70 -6.86
CA GLU A 45 5.37 0.62 -6.35
C GLU A 45 4.38 1.31 -7.29
N MET A 46 4.51 1.14 -8.62
CA MET A 46 3.48 1.59 -9.55
C MET A 46 2.12 0.93 -9.31
N THR A 47 2.10 -0.29 -8.77
CA THR A 47 0.85 -0.97 -8.43
C THR A 47 0.14 -0.25 -7.29
N HIS A 48 0.87 0.25 -6.29
CA HIS A 48 0.31 1.12 -5.25
C HIS A 48 -0.16 2.47 -5.82
N GLY A 49 0.57 3.03 -6.80
CA GLY A 49 0.11 4.19 -7.56
C GLY A 49 -1.25 3.95 -8.23
N TYR A 50 -1.45 2.78 -8.83
CA TYR A 50 -2.74 2.38 -9.42
C TYR A 50 -3.83 2.17 -8.35
N GLN A 51 -3.50 1.55 -7.22
CA GLN A 51 -4.45 1.37 -6.10
C GLN A 51 -4.93 2.71 -5.52
N PHE A 52 -4.08 3.73 -5.54
CA PHE A 52 -4.50 5.08 -5.18
C PHE A 52 -5.53 5.61 -6.19
N GLU A 53 -5.27 5.48 -7.49
CA GLU A 53 -6.20 5.90 -8.55
C GLU A 53 -7.57 5.21 -8.49
N THR A 54 -7.60 3.96 -8.05
CA THR A 54 -8.84 3.19 -7.94
C THR A 54 -9.57 3.35 -6.61
N GLY A 55 -8.97 4.06 -5.65
CA GLY A 55 -9.50 4.26 -4.31
C GLY A 55 -9.38 3.02 -3.42
N ASP A 56 -8.47 2.11 -3.75
CA ASP A 56 -8.13 0.96 -2.89
C ASP A 56 -7.27 1.45 -1.71
N ILE A 57 -6.29 2.33 -1.98
CA ILE A 57 -5.51 3.01 -0.93
C ILE A 57 -5.76 4.53 -0.92
N ALA A 58 -5.34 5.16 0.18
CA ALA A 58 -5.28 6.60 0.35
C ALA A 58 -3.94 7.00 0.99
N PHE A 59 -3.73 8.30 1.22
CA PHE A 59 -2.58 8.81 1.96
C PHE A 59 -3.01 9.72 3.10
N ASP A 60 -2.28 9.64 4.21
CA ASP A 60 -2.34 10.65 5.26
C ASP A 60 -1.58 11.90 4.80
N VAL A 61 -2.26 13.04 4.71
CA VAL A 61 -1.69 14.29 4.19
C VAL A 61 -0.54 14.81 5.07
N ALA A 62 -0.57 14.54 6.38
CA ALA A 62 0.41 15.08 7.31
C ALA A 62 1.77 14.36 7.21
N SER A 63 1.73 13.03 7.16
CA SER A 63 2.89 12.14 7.15
C SER A 63 3.30 11.65 5.76
N GLY A 64 2.38 11.67 4.79
CA GLY A 64 2.58 11.09 3.46
C GLY A 64 2.45 9.56 3.41
N ASN A 65 2.19 8.90 4.54
CA ASN A 65 2.08 7.44 4.61
C ASN A 65 0.81 6.94 3.94
N SER A 66 0.88 5.74 3.36
CA SER A 66 -0.30 5.07 2.82
C SER A 66 -1.27 4.66 3.93
N LEU A 67 -2.55 4.68 3.57
CA LEU A 67 -3.69 4.30 4.37
C LEU A 67 -4.51 3.27 3.58
N ALA A 68 -5.23 2.42 4.29
CA ALA A 68 -5.98 1.29 3.74
C ALA A 68 -5.15 0.21 3.03
N GLN A 69 -3.83 0.35 2.89
CA GLN A 69 -2.96 -0.68 2.33
C GLN A 69 -3.00 -1.98 3.16
N ASP A 70 -3.49 -3.06 2.55
CA ASP A 70 -3.68 -4.36 3.19
C ASP A 70 -2.95 -5.51 2.49
N LEU A 71 -3.10 -6.73 3.01
CA LEU A 71 -2.41 -7.90 2.46
C LEU A 71 -2.83 -8.23 1.02
N ASP A 72 -4.08 -7.95 0.63
CA ASP A 72 -4.54 -8.19 -0.73
C ASP A 72 -3.89 -7.18 -1.70
N ASP A 73 -3.71 -5.94 -1.25
CA ASP A 73 -3.00 -4.91 -2.00
C ASP A 73 -1.54 -5.27 -2.25
N GLU A 74 -0.83 -5.69 -1.21
CA GLU A 74 0.55 -6.15 -1.27
C GLU A 74 0.68 -7.37 -2.17
N ALA A 75 -0.25 -8.32 -2.07
CA ALA A 75 -0.22 -9.52 -2.89
C ALA A 75 -0.38 -9.17 -4.37
N MET A 76 -1.17 -8.15 -4.70
CA MET A 76 -1.28 -7.65 -6.07
C MET A 76 0.04 -7.02 -6.54
N ALA A 77 0.69 -6.19 -5.72
CA ALA A 77 1.96 -5.56 -6.05
C ALA A 77 3.09 -6.59 -6.26
N TYR A 78 3.22 -7.58 -5.37
CA TYR A 78 4.18 -8.68 -5.56
C TYR A 78 3.84 -9.54 -6.78
N ARG A 79 2.56 -9.76 -7.12
CA ARG A 79 2.19 -10.48 -8.34
C ARG A 79 2.61 -9.72 -9.59
N ALA A 80 2.42 -8.40 -9.61
CA ALA A 80 2.85 -7.55 -10.71
C ALA A 80 4.38 -7.60 -10.88
N GLN A 81 5.13 -7.48 -9.76
CA GLN A 81 6.57 -7.63 -9.74
C GLN A 81 7.01 -9.01 -10.28
N ALA A 82 6.36 -10.09 -9.86
CA ALA A 82 6.67 -11.46 -10.31
C ALA A 82 6.38 -11.69 -11.78
N ALA A 83 5.31 -11.07 -12.28
CA ALA A 83 4.93 -11.17 -13.68
C ALA A 83 5.92 -10.42 -14.58
N PHE A 84 6.48 -9.31 -14.08
CA PHE A 84 7.51 -8.54 -14.78
C PHE A 84 8.88 -9.23 -14.74
N ASP A 85 9.36 -9.59 -13.56
CA ASP A 85 10.61 -10.31 -13.35
C ASP A 85 10.42 -11.40 -12.27
N PRO A 86 10.17 -12.66 -12.67
CA PRO A 86 10.03 -13.77 -11.74
C PRO A 86 11.26 -13.97 -10.85
N SER A 87 12.45 -13.60 -11.31
CA SER A 87 13.70 -13.79 -10.56
C SER A 87 13.90 -12.77 -9.44
N SER A 88 13.19 -11.63 -9.50
CA SER A 88 13.33 -10.51 -8.57
C SER A 88 13.09 -10.84 -7.09
N PHE A 89 12.37 -11.93 -6.79
CA PHE A 89 12.20 -12.43 -5.43
C PHE A 89 12.23 -13.96 -5.35
N GLY A 90 13.25 -14.55 -6.00
CA GLY A 90 13.58 -15.97 -5.82
C GLY A 90 12.84 -16.93 -6.75
N GLY A 91 12.32 -16.46 -7.88
CA GLY A 91 11.79 -17.34 -8.94
C GLY A 91 10.41 -17.93 -8.66
N ILE A 92 9.68 -17.42 -7.68
CA ILE A 92 8.36 -17.96 -7.33
C ILE A 92 7.32 -17.63 -8.40
N SER A 93 6.47 -18.60 -8.70
CA SER A 93 5.37 -18.41 -9.64
C SER A 93 4.35 -17.39 -9.10
N VAL A 94 3.88 -16.49 -9.97
CA VAL A 94 2.79 -15.52 -9.71
C VAL A 94 1.62 -16.16 -8.94
N ASN A 95 1.24 -17.40 -9.30
CA ASN A 95 0.10 -18.11 -8.70
C ASN A 95 0.32 -18.50 -7.23
N LYS A 96 1.56 -18.49 -6.75
CA LYS A 96 1.92 -18.75 -5.35
C LYS A 96 2.02 -17.48 -4.52
N VAL A 97 1.98 -16.30 -5.14
CA VAL A 97 1.96 -15.02 -4.44
C VAL A 97 0.55 -14.77 -3.90
N ASN A 98 0.39 -14.85 -2.59
CA ASN A 98 -0.85 -14.64 -1.86
C ASN A 98 -0.53 -14.26 -0.40
N ASN A 99 -1.56 -14.03 0.43
CA ASN A 99 -1.39 -13.56 1.80
C ASN A 99 -0.61 -14.57 2.67
N ASN A 100 -0.70 -15.88 2.38
CA ASN A 100 0.13 -16.88 3.08
C ASN A 100 1.61 -16.72 2.71
N PHE A 101 1.93 -16.46 1.44
CA PHE A 101 3.30 -16.15 1.02
C PHE A 101 3.81 -14.87 1.70
N LEU A 102 3.02 -13.79 1.73
CA LEU A 102 3.45 -12.53 2.34
C LEU A 102 3.84 -12.67 3.82
N THR A 103 3.07 -13.44 4.59
CA THR A 103 3.39 -13.67 6.02
C THR A 103 4.66 -14.52 6.25
N THR A 104 5.23 -15.10 5.20
CA THR A 104 6.55 -15.74 5.27
C THR A 104 7.71 -14.74 5.18
N LEU A 105 7.49 -13.55 4.61
CA LEU A 105 8.52 -12.55 4.36
C LEU A 105 9.05 -11.94 5.66
N SER A 106 10.36 -11.71 5.68
CA SER A 106 11.07 -11.08 6.80
C SER A 106 12.00 -9.98 6.29
N ASP A 107 12.18 -8.93 7.10
CA ASP A 107 13.17 -7.89 6.86
C ASP A 107 14.61 -8.40 7.09
N GLN A 108 15.59 -7.53 6.87
CA GLN A 108 17.01 -7.85 7.05
C GLN A 108 17.40 -8.21 8.50
N ASN A 109 16.57 -7.84 9.48
CA ASN A 109 16.73 -8.16 10.89
C ASN A 109 15.98 -9.45 11.29
N GLY A 110 15.33 -10.11 10.34
CA GLY A 110 14.53 -11.32 10.56
C GLY A 110 13.11 -11.06 11.07
N ASN A 111 12.69 -9.80 11.24
CA ASN A 111 11.33 -9.48 11.69
C ASN A 111 10.34 -9.73 10.57
N LYS A 112 9.13 -10.16 10.92
CA LYS A 112 8.05 -10.31 9.92
C LYS A 112 7.68 -8.95 9.35
N VAL A 113 7.58 -8.87 8.02
CA VAL A 113 7.16 -7.64 7.33
C VAL A 113 5.64 -7.51 7.41
N TYR A 114 4.93 -8.58 7.03
CA TYR A 114 3.48 -8.62 6.94
C TYR A 114 2.84 -9.55 7.98
N GLY A 115 1.56 -9.30 8.27
CA GLY A 115 0.78 -10.05 9.24
C GLY A 115 0.74 -9.40 10.63
N VAL A 116 0.22 -10.13 11.62
CA VAL A 116 0.02 -9.61 12.98
C VAL A 116 1.36 -9.22 13.61
N GLY A 117 1.52 -7.92 13.93
CA GLY A 117 2.75 -7.39 14.50
C GLY A 117 3.89 -7.18 13.51
N GLY A 118 3.64 -7.33 12.20
CA GLY A 118 4.62 -7.08 11.16
C GLY A 118 5.02 -5.61 11.05
N THR A 119 6.23 -5.35 10.56
CA THR A 119 6.81 -3.99 10.48
C THR A 119 6.05 -3.07 9.53
N ALA A 120 5.46 -3.60 8.45
CA ALA A 120 4.68 -2.83 7.49
C ALA A 120 3.33 -2.33 8.05
N LYS A 121 2.83 -2.97 9.13
CA LYS A 121 1.54 -2.63 9.75
C LYS A 121 0.37 -2.57 8.75
N SER A 122 0.41 -3.40 7.71
CA SER A 122 -0.67 -3.52 6.71
C SER A 122 -1.96 -4.06 7.34
N GLY A 123 -3.09 -3.77 6.70
CA GLY A 123 -4.38 -4.36 7.07
C GLY A 123 -4.39 -5.88 6.86
N LEU A 124 -5.00 -6.63 7.78
CA LEU A 124 -5.10 -8.09 7.70
C LEU A 124 -6.19 -8.58 6.73
N PHE A 125 -7.13 -7.69 6.38
CA PHE A 125 -8.27 -7.97 5.51
C PHE A 125 -8.51 -6.78 4.58
N GLY A 126 -9.06 -7.08 3.40
CA GLY A 126 -9.47 -6.11 2.39
C GLY A 126 -10.23 -4.91 2.94
N VAL A 127 -9.68 -3.71 2.79
CA VAL A 127 -10.31 -2.43 3.08
C VAL A 127 -10.01 -1.44 1.96
N THR A 128 -10.80 -0.37 1.88
CA THR A 128 -10.63 0.69 0.88
C THR A 128 -10.94 2.05 1.49
N ILE A 129 -10.88 3.12 0.70
CA ILE A 129 -11.32 4.45 1.12
C ILE A 129 -12.81 4.49 1.54
N ASN A 130 -13.60 3.50 1.11
CA ASN A 130 -15.02 3.38 1.45
C ASN A 130 -15.27 2.56 2.72
N SER A 131 -14.23 1.95 3.29
CA SER A 131 -14.35 1.17 4.52
C SER A 131 -14.62 2.07 5.72
N THR A 132 -15.48 1.58 6.61
CA THR A 132 -15.83 2.30 7.83
C THR A 132 -14.78 2.14 8.92
N VAL A 133 -14.80 3.02 9.92
CA VAL A 133 -13.99 2.87 11.14
C VAL A 133 -14.16 1.49 11.78
N GLY A 134 -15.39 0.94 11.80
CA GLY A 134 -15.63 -0.41 12.28
C GLY A 134 -14.81 -1.47 11.52
N GLN A 135 -14.76 -1.36 10.19
CA GLN A 135 -13.99 -2.27 9.33
C GLN A 135 -12.48 -2.06 9.49
N LEU A 136 -12.02 -0.80 9.53
CA LEU A 136 -10.61 -0.47 9.77
C LEU A 136 -10.11 -1.02 11.12
N ARG A 137 -10.93 -0.97 12.18
CA ARG A 137 -10.56 -1.55 13.49
C ARG A 137 -10.38 -3.06 13.45
N LEU A 138 -11.06 -3.75 12.53
CA LEU A 138 -10.91 -5.19 12.34
C LEU A 138 -9.66 -5.51 11.49
N ALA A 139 -9.42 -4.72 10.44
CA ALA A 139 -8.26 -4.90 9.58
C ALA A 139 -6.94 -4.49 10.25
N TYR A 140 -6.94 -3.49 11.13
CA TYR A 140 -5.73 -2.93 11.77
C TYR A 140 -5.78 -3.08 13.30
N PRO A 141 -5.45 -4.25 13.87
CA PRO A 141 -5.39 -4.45 15.32
C PRO A 141 -4.51 -3.42 16.05
N GLN A 142 -3.41 -3.00 15.43
CA GLN A 142 -2.46 -2.00 15.90
C GLN A 142 -3.06 -0.58 15.98
N ALA A 143 -4.05 -0.27 15.16
CA ALA A 143 -4.72 1.04 15.13
C ALA A 143 -6.02 1.07 15.95
N LYS A 144 -6.42 -0.07 16.53
CA LYS A 144 -7.70 -0.23 17.25
C LYS A 144 -7.88 0.81 18.35
N GLU A 145 -6.82 1.12 19.09
CA GLU A 145 -6.86 2.11 20.18
C GLU A 145 -6.98 3.56 19.66
N ALA A 146 -6.32 3.89 18.54
CA ALA A 146 -6.43 5.21 17.93
C ALA A 146 -7.84 5.47 17.37
N LEU A 147 -8.50 4.41 16.89
CA LEU A 147 -9.83 4.48 16.27
C LEU A 147 -10.98 4.28 17.26
N LYS A 148 -10.73 3.96 18.53
CA LYS A 148 -11.77 3.44 19.45
C LYS A 148 -12.90 4.42 19.77
N ASN A 149 -12.61 5.72 19.76
CA ASN A 149 -13.57 6.79 20.11
C ASN A 149 -14.25 7.39 18.88
N LEU A 150 -13.92 6.93 17.68
CA LEU A 150 -14.53 7.40 16.45
C LEU A 150 -15.85 6.66 16.21
N ASP A 151 -16.81 7.35 15.61
CA ASP A 151 -18.05 6.73 15.15
C ASP A 151 -17.72 5.65 14.11
N GLN A 152 -18.21 4.43 14.37
CA GLN A 152 -17.89 3.24 13.58
C GLN A 152 -18.48 3.27 12.16
N SER A 153 -19.40 4.18 11.87
CA SER A 153 -20.05 4.34 10.57
C SER A 153 -19.31 5.27 9.60
N ILE A 154 -18.42 6.14 10.12
CA ILE A 154 -17.63 7.07 9.31
C ILE A 154 -16.71 6.28 8.38
N LYS A 155 -16.60 6.69 7.11
CA LYS A 155 -15.69 6.08 6.14
C LYS A 155 -14.32 6.74 6.17
N LEU A 156 -13.28 6.01 5.76
CA LEU A 156 -11.92 6.54 5.68
C LEU A 156 -11.84 7.84 4.88
N ARG A 157 -12.48 7.89 3.71
CA ARG A 157 -12.51 9.09 2.84
C ARG A 157 -13.15 10.33 3.48
N ASP A 158 -13.94 10.14 4.55
CA ASP A 158 -14.62 11.24 5.24
C ASP A 158 -13.73 11.85 6.35
N PHE A 159 -12.54 11.29 6.58
CA PHE A 159 -11.60 11.80 7.56
C PHE A 159 -10.92 13.07 7.06
N GLN A 160 -10.70 14.02 7.97
CA GLN A 160 -9.87 15.18 7.67
C GLN A 160 -8.41 14.75 7.46
N GLY A 161 -7.74 15.35 6.48
CA GLY A 161 -6.33 15.07 6.21
C GLY A 161 -6.08 13.75 5.47
N VAL A 162 -7.09 13.18 4.81
CA VAL A 162 -6.92 12.02 3.93
C VAL A 162 -6.93 12.48 2.47
N LYS A 163 -5.85 12.21 1.73
CA LYS A 163 -5.78 12.34 0.27
C LYS A 163 -6.21 11.02 -0.35
N PHE A 164 -7.21 11.07 -1.21
CA PHE A 164 -7.70 9.90 -1.94
C PHE A 164 -8.11 10.31 -3.35
N LYS A 165 -8.19 9.33 -4.25
CA LYS A 165 -8.86 9.49 -5.54
C LYS A 165 -10.22 8.81 -5.50
N GLY A 166 -11.27 9.56 -5.81
CA GLY A 166 -12.61 8.99 -5.99
C GLY A 166 -12.78 8.54 -7.44
N LYS A 167 -13.49 7.43 -7.65
CA LYS A 167 -14.08 7.12 -8.96
C LYS A 167 -15.23 8.04 -9.28
#